data_AF-A0A382JER9-F1
#
_entry.id   AF-A0A382JER9-F1
#
_cell.length_a   1.000
_cell.length_b   1.000
_cell.length_c   1.000
_cell.angle_alpha   90.00
_cell.angle_beta   90.00
_cell.angle_gamma   90.00
#
_symmetry.space_group_name_H-M   'P 1'
#
loop_
_entity.id
_entity.type
_entity.pdbx_description
1 polymer ?
#
loop_
_entity_poly.entity_id
_entity_poly.type
_entity_poly.pdbx_seq_one_letter_code
_entity_poly.pdbx_strand_id
1 'polypeptide(L)'
;MANFGMVGLDWQERINWDRLRTYRLDRAREKMKAHGLSALLLMYDENVRYVTSTLTPGWNRLKPGLRYAMLCGDEPPVLFEQGDVGIQVKRHSPW
;
A
#
# COMPACT_ATOMS: atom_id res chain seq x y z
N MET A 1 -8.13 -5.18 23.78
CA MET A 1 -7.58 -4.70 22.48
C MET A 1 -6.98 -3.33 22.70
N ALA A 2 -5.70 -3.12 22.39
CA ALA A 2 -5.16 -1.78 22.27
C ALA A 2 -5.70 -1.18 20.96
N ASN A 3 -6.51 -0.12 21.05
CA ASN A 3 -7.05 0.60 19.89
C ASN A 3 -6.52 2.03 19.92
N PHE A 4 -6.07 2.56 18.78
CA PHE A 4 -5.64 3.95 18.64
C PHE A 4 -6.83 4.94 18.55
N GLY A 5 -8.06 4.44 18.65
CA GLY A 5 -9.30 5.24 18.63
C GLY A 5 -9.86 5.44 17.22
N MET A 6 -11.10 5.95 17.14
CA MET A 6 -11.82 6.12 15.86
C MET A 6 -11.63 7.50 15.20
N VAL A 7 -11.04 8.47 15.90
CA VAL A 7 -10.97 9.88 15.49
C VAL A 7 -9.55 10.45 15.63
N GLY A 8 -9.26 11.63 15.09
CA GLY A 8 -8.03 12.36 15.44
C GLY A 8 -8.10 12.94 16.86
N LEU A 9 -6.96 13.12 17.51
CA LEU A 9 -6.84 13.87 18.77
C LEU A 9 -5.62 14.78 18.70
N ASP A 10 -5.74 16.00 19.21
CA ASP A 10 -4.66 16.99 19.14
C ASP A 10 -3.60 16.81 20.24
N TRP A 11 -3.90 16.00 21.27
CA TRP A 11 -3.01 15.76 22.41
C TRP A 11 -2.33 14.38 22.39
N GLN A 12 -2.55 13.57 21.33
CA GLN A 12 -1.91 12.27 21.12
C GLN A 12 -1.53 12.07 19.65
N GLU A 13 -0.30 11.67 19.34
CA GLU A 13 0.14 11.41 17.95
C GLU A 13 -0.68 10.31 17.25
N ARG A 14 -1.12 9.28 17.98
CA ARG A 14 -1.82 8.09 17.43
C ARG A 14 -1.02 7.46 16.27
N ILE A 15 -1.68 7.19 15.15
CA ILE A 15 -1.03 6.61 13.96
C ILE A 15 -0.58 7.75 13.06
N ASN A 16 0.74 7.92 12.96
CA ASN A 16 1.35 8.72 11.91
C ASN A 16 1.36 7.91 10.60
N TRP A 17 0.37 8.17 9.74
CA TRP A 17 0.18 7.41 8.50
C TRP A 17 1.31 7.62 7.50
N ASP A 18 1.82 8.85 7.34
CA ASP A 18 2.91 9.14 6.41
C ASP A 18 4.18 8.39 6.80
N ARG A 19 4.55 8.43 8.08
CA ARG A 19 5.67 7.64 8.62
C ARG A 19 5.49 6.14 8.33
N LEU A 20 4.27 5.63 8.49
CA LEU A 20 3.97 4.22 8.25
C LEU A 20 4.03 3.84 6.75
N ARG A 21 3.58 4.71 5.85
CA ARG A 21 3.66 4.52 4.39
C ARG A 21 5.12 4.42 3.95
N THR A 22 5.93 5.40 4.34
CA THR A 22 7.37 5.46 4.02
C THR A 22 8.09 4.24 4.58
N TYR A 23 7.87 3.92 5.87
CA TYR A 23 8.50 2.76 6.50
C TYR A 23 8.24 1.45 5.75
N ARG A 24 7.00 1.18 5.34
CA ARG A 24 6.65 -0.06 4.63
C ARG A 24 7.30 -0.13 3.25
N LEU A 25 7.27 0.97 2.50
CA LEU A 25 7.86 1.03 1.16
C LEU A 25 9.37 0.83 1.22
N ASP A 26 10.05 1.53 2.13
CA ASP A 26 11.50 1.42 2.28
C ASP A 26 11.91 0.04 2.79
N ARG A 27 11.13 -0.56 3.70
CA ARG A 27 11.37 -1.92 4.16
C ARG A 27 11.22 -2.95 3.02
N ALA A 28 10.26 -2.76 2.12
CA ALA A 28 10.11 -3.62 0.94
C ALA A 28 11.35 -3.51 0.03
N ARG A 29 11.82 -2.29 -0.24
CA ARG A 29 13.04 -2.02 -1.04
C ARG A 29 14.29 -2.60 -0.40
N GLU A 30 14.44 -2.48 0.92
CA GLU A 30 15.54 -3.07 1.68
C GLU A 30 15.59 -4.59 1.46
N LYS A 31 14.43 -5.26 1.53
CA LYS A 31 14.34 -6.70 1.27
C LYS A 31 14.60 -7.05 -0.19
N MET A 32 14.13 -6.27 -1.14
CA MET A 32 14.47 -6.45 -2.55
C MET A 32 15.98 -6.42 -2.78
N LYS A 33 16.67 -5.41 -2.23
CA LYS A 33 18.14 -5.26 -2.33
C LYS A 33 18.87 -6.44 -1.69
N ALA A 34 18.45 -6.85 -0.49
CA ALA A 34 19.04 -8.00 0.21
C ALA A 34 18.91 -9.32 -0.56
N HIS A 35 17.89 -9.45 -1.41
CA HIS A 35 17.62 -10.64 -2.22
C HIS A 35 17.99 -10.48 -3.70
N GLY A 36 18.65 -9.39 -4.10
CA GLY A 36 19.06 -9.15 -5.49
C GLY A 36 17.88 -8.96 -6.46
N LEU A 37 16.71 -8.55 -5.97
CA LEU A 37 15.50 -8.37 -6.78
C LEU A 37 15.43 -6.93 -7.32
N SER A 38 15.23 -6.80 -8.62
CA SER A 38 15.06 -5.49 -9.27
C SER A 38 13.60 -5.03 -9.31
N ALA A 39 12.64 -5.96 -9.21
CA ALA A 39 11.22 -5.66 -9.20
C ALA A 39 10.40 -6.68 -8.42
N LEU A 40 9.23 -6.26 -7.94
CA LEU A 40 8.20 -7.12 -7.38
C LEU A 40 6.87 -6.92 -8.12
N LEU A 41 6.24 -8.02 -8.53
CA LEU A 41 4.84 -8.05 -8.94
C LEU A 41 3.99 -8.57 -7.78
N LEU A 42 3.09 -7.74 -7.28
CA LEU A 42 2.29 -7.99 -6.08
C LEU A 42 0.83 -8.21 -6.49
N MET A 43 0.37 -9.47 -6.45
CA MET A 43 -0.99 -9.84 -6.89
C MET A 43 -1.98 -10.03 -5.75
N TYR A 44 -1.49 -10.14 -4.51
CA TYR A 44 -2.31 -10.27 -3.31
C TYR A 44 -2.53 -8.91 -2.67
N ASP A 45 -3.77 -8.65 -2.26
CA ASP A 45 -4.23 -7.37 -1.71
C ASP A 45 -3.43 -6.92 -0.48
N GLU A 46 -3.03 -7.84 0.40
CA GLU A 46 -2.20 -7.53 1.56
C GLU A 46 -0.82 -6.99 1.17
N ASN A 47 -0.23 -7.54 0.10
CA ASN A 47 1.06 -7.10 -0.43
C ASN A 47 0.93 -5.77 -1.16
N VAL A 48 -0.14 -5.62 -1.96
CA VAL A 48 -0.47 -4.35 -2.62
C VAL A 48 -0.72 -3.27 -1.56
N ARG A 49 -1.49 -3.56 -0.52
CA ARG A 49 -1.74 -2.64 0.60
C ARG A 49 -0.46 -2.30 1.34
N TYR A 50 0.43 -3.26 1.54
CA TYR A 50 1.69 -3.01 2.24
C TYR A 50 2.54 -1.97 1.50
N VAL A 51 2.71 -2.16 0.18
CA VAL A 51 3.60 -1.31 -0.64
C VAL A 51 2.96 0.01 -1.08
N THR A 52 1.67 0.01 -1.37
CA THR A 52 0.97 1.21 -1.90
C THR A 52 0.15 1.95 -0.85
N SER A 53 -0.06 1.35 0.33
CA SER A 53 -0.95 1.87 1.39
C SER A 53 -2.40 2.15 0.98
N THR A 54 -2.82 1.65 -0.19
CA THR A 54 -4.19 1.75 -0.69
C THR A 54 -4.91 0.40 -0.52
N LEU A 55 -6.23 0.42 -0.40
CA LEU A 55 -7.07 -0.77 -0.23
C LEU A 55 -8.32 -0.63 -1.09
N THR A 56 -8.74 -1.73 -1.70
CA THR A 56 -9.95 -1.84 -2.51
C THR A 56 -11.01 -2.64 -1.73
N PRO A 57 -12.30 -2.60 -2.12
CA PRO A 57 -13.31 -3.48 -1.56
C PRO A 57 -12.89 -4.96 -1.52
N GLY A 58 -13.28 -5.65 -0.45
CA GLY A 58 -12.78 -6.99 -0.12
C GLY A 58 -13.09 -8.10 -1.12
N TRP A 59 -14.00 -7.88 -2.08
CA TRP A 59 -14.31 -8.88 -3.12
C TRP A 59 -13.15 -9.09 -4.11
N ASN A 60 -12.23 -8.12 -4.24
CA ASN A 60 -11.01 -8.26 -5.05
C ASN A 60 -10.03 -9.27 -4.45
N ARG A 61 -10.03 -9.45 -3.12
CA ARG A 61 -9.14 -10.41 -2.42
C ARG A 61 -9.33 -11.84 -2.88
N LEU A 62 -10.53 -12.19 -3.34
CA LEU A 62 -10.85 -13.53 -3.82
C LEU A 62 -10.27 -13.82 -5.22
N LYS A 63 -9.71 -12.81 -5.90
CA LYS A 63 -9.19 -12.93 -7.27
C LYS A 63 -7.84 -12.20 -7.41
N PRO A 64 -6.72 -12.85 -7.02
CA PRO A 64 -5.39 -12.28 -7.19
C PRO A 64 -5.14 -11.83 -8.63
N GLY A 65 -4.60 -10.63 -8.81
CA GLY A 65 -4.35 -10.04 -10.13
C GLY A 65 -5.50 -9.23 -10.72
N LEU A 66 -6.68 -9.22 -10.11
CA LEU A 66 -7.73 -8.25 -10.47
C LEU A 66 -7.35 -6.81 -10.09
N ARG A 67 -6.56 -6.71 -9.03
CA ARG A 67 -5.80 -5.53 -8.60
C ARG A 67 -4.37 -6.01 -8.33
N TYR A 68 -3.38 -5.25 -8.77
CA TYR A 68 -1.97 -5.59 -8.53
C TYR A 68 -1.11 -4.35 -8.51
N ALA A 69 0.09 -4.47 -7.93
CA ALA A 69 1.06 -3.40 -7.92
C ALA A 69 2.42 -3.91 -8.40
N MET A 70 3.19 -3.01 -8.99
CA MET A 70 4.55 -3.25 -9.39
C MET A 70 5.47 -2.28 -8.64
N LEU A 71 6.48 -2.80 -7.96
CA LEU A 71 7.53 -2.00 -7.33
C LEU A 71 8.84 -2.25 -8.07
N CYS A 72 9.41 -1.21 -8.68
CA CYS A 72 10.62 -1.29 -9.49
C CYS A 72 11.76 -0.51 -8.82
N GLY A 73 12.75 -1.22 -8.29
CA GLY A 73 13.89 -0.60 -7.59
C GLY A 73 13.46 0.44 -6.54
N ASP A 74 13.95 1.67 -6.70
CA ASP A 74 13.69 2.79 -5.80
C ASP A 74 12.57 3.75 -6.32
N GLU A 75 11.88 3.40 -7.41
CA GLU A 75 10.76 4.18 -7.95
C GLU A 75 9.48 4.01 -7.10
N PRO A 76 8.53 4.97 -7.16
CA PRO A 76 7.20 4.78 -6.59
C PRO A 76 6.51 3.53 -7.16
N PRO A 77 5.72 2.81 -6.36
CA PRO A 77 5.00 1.66 -6.86
C PRO A 77 3.91 2.07 -7.86
N VAL A 78 3.81 1.33 -8.96
CA VAL A 78 2.73 1.48 -9.94
C VAL A 78 1.56 0.61 -9.51
N LEU A 79 0.40 1.22 -9.32
CA LEU A 79 -0.83 0.52 -8.96
C LEU A 79 -1.71 0.33 -10.19
N PHE A 80 -2.12 -0.92 -10.43
CA PHE A 80 -3.10 -1.29 -11.45
C PHE A 80 -4.42 -1.63 -10.77
N GLU A 81 -5.47 -0.91 -11.18
CA GLU A 81 -6.80 -0.99 -10.58
C GLU A 81 -7.86 -1.32 -11.61
N GLN A 82 -8.95 -1.89 -11.10
CA GLN A 82 -10.10 -2.22 -11.92
C GLN A 82 -11.00 -0.99 -12.11
N GLY A 83 -11.15 -0.57 -13.37
CA GLY A 83 -12.18 0.38 -13.80
C GLY A 83 -12.20 1.69 -12.99
N ASP A 84 -13.38 2.04 -12.50
CA ASP A 84 -13.65 3.26 -11.75
C ASP A 84 -13.02 3.29 -10.34
N VAL A 85 -12.64 2.13 -9.78
CA VAL A 85 -11.91 2.06 -8.51
C VAL A 85 -10.58 2.81 -8.60
N GLY A 86 -9.89 2.73 -9.75
CA GLY A 86 -8.66 3.47 -9.98
C GLY A 86 -8.86 4.99 -9.90
N ILE A 87 -10.02 5.49 -10.34
CA ILE A 87 -10.39 6.90 -10.26
C ILE A 87 -10.58 7.31 -8.79
N GLN A 88 -11.28 6.47 -8.00
CA GLN A 88 -11.51 6.75 -6.58
C GLN A 88 -10.22 6.69 -5.76
N VAL A 89 -9.35 5.70 -6.03
CA VAL A 89 -8.05 5.60 -5.38
C VAL A 89 -7.21 6.84 -5.67
N LYS A 90 -7.09 7.24 -6.94
CA LYS A 90 -6.35 8.46 -7.32
C LYS A 90 -6.91 9.72 -6.65
N ARG A 91 -8.24 9.80 -6.49
CA ARG A 91 -8.91 10.96 -5.86
C ARG A 91 -8.70 11.02 -4.34
N HIS A 92 -8.75 9.89 -3.66
CA HIS A 92 -8.80 9.81 -2.20
C HIS A 92 -7.49 9.37 -1.54
N SER A 93 -6.51 8.94 -2.34
CA SER A 93 -5.19 8.50 -1.90
C SER A 93 -4.09 9.32 -2.58
N PRO A 94 -3.88 10.59 -2.20
CA PRO A 94 -2.99 11.52 -2.92
C PRO A 94 -1.49 11.31 -2.64
N TRP A 95 -1.15 10.28 -1.86
CA TRP A 95 0.23 9.94 -1.52
C TRP A 95 0.91 9.11 -2.61
#